data_AF-A0A7S2H3A6-F1
#
_entry.id   AF-A0A7S2H3A6-F1
#
_cell.length_a   1.000
_cell.length_b   1.000
_cell.length_c   1.000
_cell.angle_alpha   90.00
_cell.angle_beta   90.00
_cell.angle_gamma   90.00
#
_symmetry.space_group_name_H-M   'P 1'
#
loop_
_entity.id
_entity.type
_entity.pdbx_description
1 polymer ?
#
loop_
_entity_poly.entity_id
_entity_poly.type
_entity_poly.pdbx_seq_one_letter_code
_entity_poly.pdbx_strand_id
1 'polypeptide(L)'
;MSYSMTSSGYPSPSSMGLPTSTQHMKVANKATAVRELQRNHKTHMVKLENMKPGIDMRPPKAYPHVQMNAKRMQIEAERNSAIERENKILLGKMYSIMNSEPAYKTEQRASVTSLNMTVRKQEYDRIARENQAIMQRILQRDSNFNRGRLDADWEVTQRYLHNISEYPFVLGMPTPSKKKGLKPLDMSTISGGASAVEAEAEAEAA
;
A
#
# COMPACT_ATOMS: atom_id res chain seq x y z
N MET A 1 28.35 -7.35 18.59
CA MET A 1 29.53 -6.66 19.14
C MET A 1 30.48 -7.71 19.68
N SER A 2 31.39 -8.19 18.82
CA SER A 2 32.40 -9.20 19.15
C SER A 2 33.61 -8.51 19.77
N TYR A 3 33.76 -8.62 21.08
CA TYR A 3 34.95 -8.14 21.78
C TYR A 3 36.13 -9.07 21.46
N SER A 4 37.05 -8.63 20.61
CA SER A 4 38.38 -9.23 20.49
C SER A 4 39.16 -8.88 21.76
N MET A 5 39.13 -9.74 22.76
CA MET A 5 40.08 -9.67 23.86
C MET A 5 41.47 -9.90 23.28
N THR A 6 42.27 -8.84 23.20
CA THR A 6 43.70 -8.94 23.03
C THR A 6 44.25 -9.73 24.21
N SER A 7 44.51 -11.01 23.99
CA SER A 7 45.29 -11.87 24.87
C SER A 7 46.64 -11.19 25.10
N SER A 8 46.76 -10.41 26.18
CA SER A 8 48.03 -10.06 26.80
C SER A 8 48.72 -11.38 27.14
N GLY A 9 49.58 -11.85 26.22
CA GLY A 9 50.33 -13.08 26.35
C GLY A 9 51.35 -12.93 27.46
N TYR A 10 50.90 -13.08 28.70
CA TYR A 10 51.81 -13.32 29.80
C TYR A 10 52.52 -14.63 29.50
N PRO A 11 53.86 -14.63 29.40
CA PRO A 11 54.61 -15.86 29.19
C PRO A 11 54.22 -16.87 30.27
N SER A 12 53.85 -18.08 29.84
CA SER A 12 53.64 -19.21 30.75
C SER A 12 54.86 -19.34 31.68
N PRO A 13 54.71 -19.66 32.97
CA PRO A 13 55.82 -19.80 33.92
C PRO A 13 56.97 -20.68 33.40
N SER A 14 56.66 -21.62 32.50
CA SER A 14 57.62 -22.50 31.84
C SER A 14 58.57 -21.81 30.85
N SER A 15 58.33 -20.56 30.42
CA SER A 15 59.21 -19.83 29.49
C SER A 15 60.09 -18.76 30.14
N MET A 16 60.05 -18.62 31.47
CA MET A 16 60.92 -17.70 32.20
C MET A 16 62.30 -18.33 32.38
N GLY A 17 63.28 -17.86 31.60
CA GLY A 17 64.67 -18.33 31.66
C GLY A 17 65.35 -18.13 33.02
N LEU A 18 66.45 -18.85 33.26
CA LEU A 18 67.21 -18.72 34.50
C LEU A 18 67.88 -17.34 34.59
N PRO A 19 67.95 -16.74 35.79
CA PRO A 19 68.67 -15.48 35.98
C PRO A 19 70.18 -15.67 35.73
N THR A 20 70.76 -14.78 34.92
CA THR A 20 72.16 -14.87 34.46
C THR A 20 73.07 -13.76 35.01
N SER A 21 72.50 -12.71 35.63
CA SER A 21 73.25 -11.54 36.10
C SER A 21 72.94 -11.21 37.56
N THR A 22 73.99 -10.92 38.33
CA THR A 22 73.92 -10.46 39.73
C THR A 22 74.51 -9.05 39.90
N GLN A 23 74.57 -8.25 38.83
CA GLN A 23 75.14 -6.90 38.87
C GLN A 23 74.43 -5.97 39.87
N HIS A 24 73.15 -6.23 40.14
CA HIS A 24 72.32 -5.49 41.08
C HIS A 24 72.52 -5.90 42.55
N MET A 25 73.26 -6.98 42.83
CA MET A 25 73.49 -7.50 44.17
C MET A 25 74.91 -7.19 44.66
N LYS A 26 75.05 -6.76 45.92
CA LYS A 26 76.36 -6.66 46.58
C LYS A 26 76.74 -8.04 47.11
N VAL A 27 77.66 -8.72 46.41
CA VAL A 27 78.08 -10.09 46.74
C VAL A 27 79.60 -10.21 46.70
N ALA A 28 80.17 -11.01 47.60
CA ALA A 28 81.61 -11.23 47.65
C ALA A 28 82.14 -11.98 46.42
N ASN A 29 81.41 -12.99 45.94
CA ASN A 29 81.73 -13.74 44.73
C ASN A 29 80.52 -13.81 43.80
N LYS A 30 80.68 -13.30 42.58
CA LYS A 30 79.61 -13.21 41.57
C LYS A 30 79.20 -14.58 41.04
N ALA A 31 80.14 -15.50 40.85
CA ALA A 31 79.86 -16.83 40.30
C ALA A 31 79.03 -17.69 41.27
N THR A 32 79.32 -17.61 42.57
CA THR A 32 78.54 -18.31 43.60
C THR A 32 77.15 -17.69 43.73
N ALA A 33 77.04 -16.37 43.67
CA ALA A 33 75.75 -15.66 43.71
C ALA A 33 74.84 -16.01 42.53
N VAL A 34 75.37 -16.09 41.30
CA VAL A 34 74.59 -16.49 40.12
C VAL A 34 74.05 -17.92 40.29
N ARG A 35 74.88 -18.86 40.76
CA ARG A 35 74.44 -20.25 41.01
C ARG A 35 73.33 -20.34 42.05
N GLU A 36 73.44 -19.59 43.14
CA GLU A 36 72.43 -19.56 44.20
C GLU A 36 71.11 -18.96 43.71
N LEU A 37 71.18 -17.85 42.97
CA LEU A 37 70.02 -17.22 42.37
C LEU A 37 69.29 -18.16 41.40
N GLN A 38 70.05 -18.88 40.55
CA GLN A 38 69.48 -19.90 39.66
C GLN A 38 68.84 -21.06 40.43
N ARG A 39 69.46 -21.53 41.52
CA ARG A 39 68.90 -22.58 42.38
C ARG A 39 67.59 -22.14 43.05
N ASN A 40 67.56 -20.93 43.59
CA ASN A 40 66.38 -20.35 44.22
C ASN A 40 65.26 -20.15 43.20
N HIS A 41 65.59 -19.68 41.99
CA HIS A 41 64.64 -19.55 40.90
C HIS A 41 64.03 -20.89 40.49
N LYS A 42 64.86 -21.93 40.28
CA LYS A 42 64.36 -23.30 40.01
C LYS A 42 63.42 -23.80 41.10
N THR A 43 63.81 -23.62 42.36
CA THR A 43 63.01 -24.03 43.51
C THR A 43 61.68 -23.27 43.57
N HIS A 44 61.68 -21.97 43.25
CA HIS A 44 60.49 -21.15 43.19
C HIS A 44 59.54 -21.58 42.06
N MET A 45 60.07 -21.86 40.85
CA MET A 45 59.26 -22.34 39.73
C MET A 45 58.58 -23.68 40.05
N VAL A 46 59.33 -24.62 40.63
CA VAL A 46 58.76 -25.91 41.09
C VAL A 46 57.64 -25.70 42.12
N LYS A 47 57.78 -24.73 43.02
CA LYS A 47 56.73 -24.40 43.99
C LYS A 47 55.50 -23.79 43.33
N LEU A 48 55.67 -22.90 42.34
CA LEU A 48 54.56 -22.31 41.59
C LEU A 48 53.81 -23.34 40.75
N GLU A 49 54.53 -24.24 40.09
CA GLU A 49 53.94 -25.31 39.27
C GLU A 49 53.11 -26.29 40.12
N ASN A 50 53.58 -26.59 41.33
CA ASN A 50 52.89 -27.49 42.26
C ASN A 50 51.88 -26.78 43.18
N MET A 51 51.68 -25.48 43.04
CA MET A 51 50.76 -24.71 43.88
C MET A 51 49.31 -25.05 43.51
N LYS A 52 48.53 -25.53 44.49
CA LYS A 52 47.10 -25.81 44.30
C LYS A 52 46.29 -24.50 44.31
N PRO A 53 45.23 -24.37 43.48
CA PRO A 53 44.33 -23.23 43.56
C PRO A 53 43.62 -23.22 44.91
N GLY A 54 43.57 -22.05 45.57
CA GLY A 54 42.93 -21.87 46.88
C GLY A 54 41.41 -21.70 46.84
N ILE A 55 40.83 -21.54 45.64
CA ILE A 55 39.40 -21.32 45.41
C ILE A 55 38.93 -22.34 44.39
N ASP A 56 37.74 -22.91 44.63
CA ASP A 56 37.08 -23.76 43.66
C ASP A 56 36.62 -22.91 42.46
N MET A 57 37.22 -23.18 41.29
CA MET A 57 36.91 -22.51 40.03
C MET A 57 35.99 -23.36 39.14
N ARG A 58 35.42 -24.47 39.66
CA ARG A 58 34.52 -25.32 38.90
C ARG A 58 33.17 -24.63 38.70
N PRO A 59 32.52 -24.83 37.54
CA PRO A 59 31.17 -24.33 37.34
C PRO A 59 30.21 -24.96 38.37
N PRO A 60 29.23 -24.19 38.89
CA PRO A 60 28.23 -24.72 39.79
C PRO A 60 27.40 -25.82 39.11
N LYS A 61 26.85 -26.74 39.91
CA LYS A 61 26.04 -27.85 39.41
C LYS A 61 24.82 -27.32 38.65
N ALA A 62 24.64 -27.77 37.41
CA ALA A 62 23.45 -27.48 36.65
C ALA A 62 22.27 -28.29 37.19
N TYR A 63 21.14 -27.63 37.44
CA TYR A 63 19.90 -28.28 37.87
C TYR A 63 18.88 -28.29 36.73
N PRO A 64 18.18 -29.41 36.48
CA PRO A 64 17.19 -29.50 35.42
C PRO A 64 16.07 -28.46 35.53
N HIS A 65 15.63 -28.11 36.74
CA HIS A 65 14.58 -27.12 36.98
C HIS A 65 15.01 -25.67 36.65
N VAL A 66 16.32 -25.40 36.59
CA VAL A 66 16.87 -24.11 36.15
C VAL A 66 16.96 -24.05 34.63
N GLN A 67 17.20 -25.19 33.98
CA GLN A 67 17.26 -25.29 32.52
C GLN A 67 15.87 -25.39 31.90
N MET A 68 14.90 -25.99 32.60
CA MET A 68 13.56 -26.28 32.08
C MET A 68 12.47 -25.76 33.01
N ASN A 69 11.71 -24.78 32.52
CA ASN A 69 10.50 -24.28 33.17
C ASN A 69 9.31 -25.20 32.86
N ALA A 70 9.17 -26.30 33.61
CA ALA A 70 8.12 -27.30 33.41
C ALA A 70 6.70 -26.71 33.42
N LYS A 71 6.41 -25.80 34.36
CA LYS A 71 5.11 -25.11 34.46
C LYS A 71 4.78 -24.31 33.19
N ARG A 72 5.77 -23.62 32.63
CA ARG A 72 5.60 -22.85 31.38
C ARG A 72 5.26 -23.79 30.22
N MET A 73 6.00 -24.90 30.10
CA MET A 73 5.77 -25.89 29.06
C MET A 73 4.37 -26.51 29.17
N GLN A 74 3.93 -26.81 30.40
CA GLN A 74 2.58 -27.32 30.66
C GLN A 74 1.49 -26.33 30.24
N ILE A 75 1.59 -25.06 30.65
CA ILE A 75 0.61 -24.02 30.30
C ILE A 75 0.52 -23.85 28.78
N GLU A 76 1.65 -23.86 28.08
CA GLU A 76 1.68 -23.77 26.62
C GLU A 76 1.00 -24.97 25.96
N ALA A 77 1.25 -26.18 26.46
CA ALA A 77 0.59 -27.40 25.97
C ALA A 77 -0.92 -27.38 26.22
N GLU A 78 -1.37 -26.95 27.40
CA GLU A 78 -2.78 -26.81 27.75
C GLU A 78 -3.48 -25.77 26.85
N ARG A 79 -2.82 -24.62 26.61
CA ARG A 79 -3.31 -23.59 25.69
C ARG A 79 -3.45 -24.12 24.27
N ASN A 80 -2.42 -24.80 23.75
CA ASN A 80 -2.47 -25.36 22.40
C ASN A 80 -3.54 -26.44 22.26
N SER A 81 -3.70 -27.31 23.27
CA SER A 81 -4.78 -28.29 23.31
C SER A 81 -6.18 -27.65 23.31
N ALA A 82 -6.34 -26.50 23.98
CA ALA A 82 -7.59 -25.74 23.94
C ALA A 82 -7.88 -25.19 22.54
N ILE A 83 -6.89 -24.55 21.92
CA ILE A 83 -7.01 -24.01 20.55
C ILE A 83 -7.35 -25.12 19.55
N GLU A 84 -6.67 -26.26 19.60
CA GLU A 84 -6.92 -27.39 18.70
C GLU A 84 -8.33 -27.96 18.85
N ARG A 85 -8.84 -28.05 20.08
CA ARG A 85 -10.20 -28.51 20.36
C ARG A 85 -11.24 -27.55 19.78
N GLU A 86 -11.05 -26.25 19.97
CA GLU A 86 -11.93 -25.21 19.43
C GLU A 86 -11.91 -25.20 17.90
N ASN A 87 -10.72 -25.32 17.29
CA ASN A 87 -10.57 -25.43 15.84
C ASN A 87 -11.32 -26.65 15.29
N LYS A 88 -11.23 -27.80 15.97
CA LYS A 88 -11.98 -29.01 15.56
C LYS A 88 -13.49 -28.80 15.62
N ILE A 89 -13.99 -28.13 16.66
CA ILE A 89 -15.42 -27.81 16.79
C ILE A 89 -15.85 -26.83 15.68
N LEU A 90 -15.06 -25.79 15.43
CA LEU A 90 -15.33 -24.82 14.38
C LEU A 90 -15.39 -25.48 13.01
N LEU A 91 -14.40 -26.30 12.66
CA LEU A 91 -14.37 -27.04 11.40
C LEU A 91 -15.58 -27.98 11.26
N GLY A 92 -15.98 -28.66 12.34
CA GLY A 92 -17.20 -29.47 12.35
C GLY A 92 -18.47 -28.66 12.07
N LYS A 93 -18.59 -27.45 12.65
CA LYS A 93 -19.71 -26.54 12.39
C LYS A 93 -19.69 -26.01 10.95
N MET A 94 -18.54 -25.59 10.44
CA MET A 94 -18.40 -25.14 9.06
C MET A 94 -18.76 -26.25 8.08
N TYR A 95 -18.25 -27.46 8.30
CA TYR A 95 -18.60 -28.63 7.52
C TYR A 95 -20.11 -28.90 7.55
N SER A 96 -20.75 -28.78 8.72
CA SER A 96 -22.20 -28.92 8.83
C SER A 96 -22.94 -27.85 8.06
N ILE A 97 -22.52 -26.58 8.11
CA ILE A 97 -23.17 -25.47 7.39
C ILE A 97 -23.01 -25.63 5.88
N MET A 98 -21.81 -25.97 5.42
CA MET A 98 -21.49 -26.15 4.00
C MET A 98 -22.28 -27.30 3.37
N ASN A 99 -22.48 -28.38 4.12
CA ASN A 99 -23.16 -29.58 3.61
C ASN A 99 -24.63 -29.69 4.01
N SER A 100 -25.11 -28.86 4.93
CA SER A 100 -26.54 -28.78 5.23
C SER A 100 -27.26 -28.05 4.11
N GLU A 101 -28.37 -28.61 3.63
CA GLU A 101 -29.30 -27.83 2.81
C GLU A 101 -29.87 -26.67 3.65
N PRO A 102 -30.04 -25.47 3.06
CA PRO A 102 -30.64 -24.35 3.77
C PRO A 102 -32.04 -24.75 4.25
N ALA A 103 -32.31 -24.56 5.55
CA ALA A 103 -33.58 -24.92 6.18
C ALA A 103 -34.79 -24.17 5.59
N TYR A 104 -34.56 -23.13 4.79
CA TYR A 104 -35.58 -22.40 4.07
C TYR A 104 -35.43 -22.65 2.57
N LYS A 105 -36.55 -22.97 1.91
CA LYS A 105 -36.64 -22.93 0.46
C LYS A 105 -36.54 -21.45 0.05
N THR A 106 -35.46 -21.07 -0.62
CA THR A 106 -35.45 -19.83 -1.40
C THR A 106 -36.40 -20.05 -2.58
N GLU A 107 -37.69 -19.91 -2.35
CA GLU A 107 -38.64 -19.65 -3.42
C GLU A 107 -38.10 -18.39 -4.10
N GLN A 108 -37.67 -18.49 -5.36
CA GLN A 108 -37.35 -17.32 -6.17
C GLN A 108 -38.62 -16.47 -6.17
N ARG A 109 -38.65 -15.41 -5.35
CA ARG A 109 -39.77 -14.48 -5.35
C ARG A 109 -39.83 -13.93 -6.76
N ALA A 110 -40.84 -14.34 -7.51
CA ALA A 110 -41.12 -13.77 -8.81
C ALA A 110 -41.11 -12.26 -8.64
N SER A 111 -40.20 -11.58 -9.35
CA SER A 111 -40.07 -10.13 -9.37
C SER A 111 -41.47 -9.53 -9.35
N VAL A 112 -41.84 -8.89 -8.25
CA VAL A 112 -43.19 -8.36 -8.07
C VAL A 112 -43.35 -7.28 -9.14
N THR A 113 -43.99 -7.67 -10.23
CA THR A 113 -44.37 -6.77 -11.32
C THR A 113 -45.17 -5.67 -10.66
N SER A 114 -44.62 -4.45 -10.63
CA SER A 114 -45.23 -3.35 -9.88
C SER A 114 -46.70 -3.23 -10.26
N LEU A 115 -47.61 -3.05 -9.29
CA LEU A 115 -49.06 -2.96 -9.52
C LEU A 115 -49.43 -1.96 -10.64
N ASN A 116 -48.57 -0.95 -10.86
CA ASN A 116 -48.71 0.09 -11.88
C ASN A 116 -48.01 -0.20 -13.22
N MET A 117 -47.54 -1.43 -13.46
CA MET A 117 -46.80 -1.77 -14.69
C MET A 117 -47.65 -1.58 -15.94
N THR A 118 -48.94 -1.92 -15.86
CA THR A 118 -49.91 -1.74 -16.95
C THR A 118 -50.12 -0.27 -17.28
N VAL A 119 -50.33 0.57 -16.26
CA VAL A 119 -50.50 2.02 -16.41
C VAL A 119 -49.23 2.67 -16.97
N ARG A 120 -48.05 2.27 -16.46
CA ARG A 120 -46.75 2.78 -16.95
C ARG A 120 -46.52 2.40 -18.41
N LYS A 121 -46.86 1.17 -18.80
CA LYS A 121 -46.77 0.71 -20.20
C LYS A 121 -47.72 1.49 -21.11
N GLN A 122 -48.97 1.69 -20.70
CA GLN A 122 -49.94 2.47 -21.47
C GLN A 122 -49.50 3.93 -21.67
N GLU A 123 -48.92 4.56 -20.64
CA GLU A 123 -48.42 5.92 -20.74
C GLU A 123 -47.18 5.99 -21.65
N TYR A 124 -46.28 5.00 -21.56
CA TYR A 124 -45.16 4.90 -22.50
C TYR A 124 -45.64 4.80 -23.96
N ASP A 125 -46.61 3.93 -24.22
CA ASP A 125 -47.19 3.77 -25.57
C ASP A 125 -47.93 5.03 -26.05
N ARG A 126 -48.53 5.80 -25.13
CA ARG A 126 -49.14 7.11 -25.43
C ARG A 126 -48.09 8.13 -25.85
N ILE A 127 -47.05 8.30 -25.03
CA ILE A 127 -45.94 9.21 -25.29
C ILE A 127 -45.25 8.85 -26.61
N ALA A 128 -45.00 7.57 -26.86
CA ALA A 128 -44.36 7.12 -28.10
C ALA A 128 -45.18 7.48 -29.34
N ARG A 129 -46.50 7.26 -29.32
CA ARG A 129 -47.40 7.63 -30.42
C ARG A 129 -47.45 9.15 -30.63
N GLU A 130 -47.53 9.93 -29.55
CA GLU A 130 -47.53 11.39 -29.62
C GLU A 130 -46.21 11.92 -30.22
N ASN A 131 -45.07 11.39 -29.77
CA ASN A 131 -43.76 11.74 -30.30
C ASN A 131 -43.64 11.40 -31.79
N GLN A 132 -44.14 10.24 -32.22
CA GLN A 132 -44.15 9.86 -33.63
C GLN A 132 -45.03 10.79 -34.47
N ALA A 133 -46.20 11.19 -33.96
CA ALA A 133 -47.09 12.13 -34.64
C ALA A 133 -46.47 13.53 -34.77
N ILE A 134 -45.77 14.01 -33.73
CA ILE A 134 -45.02 15.28 -33.77
C ILE A 134 -43.90 15.19 -34.81
N MET A 135 -43.11 14.11 -34.78
CA MET A 135 -42.03 13.89 -35.74
C MET A 135 -42.56 13.90 -37.17
N GLN A 136 -43.65 13.17 -37.45
CA GLN A 136 -44.26 13.15 -38.78
C GLN A 136 -44.75 14.54 -39.20
N ARG A 137 -45.36 15.31 -38.30
CA ARG A 137 -45.81 16.68 -38.59
C ARG A 137 -44.64 17.60 -38.92
N ILE A 138 -43.52 17.49 -38.22
CA ILE A 138 -42.31 18.28 -38.48
C ILE A 138 -41.72 17.90 -39.84
N LEU A 139 -41.58 16.60 -40.11
CA LEU A 139 -40.97 16.10 -41.34
C LEU A 139 -41.82 16.36 -42.59
N GLN A 140 -43.14 16.25 -42.48
CA GLN A 140 -44.08 16.49 -43.58
C GLN A 140 -44.28 17.99 -43.86
N ARG A 141 -43.92 18.86 -42.92
CA ARG A 141 -44.10 20.29 -43.09
C ARG A 141 -42.93 20.85 -43.90
N ASP A 142 -43.22 21.24 -45.13
CA ASP A 142 -42.26 21.98 -45.94
C ASP A 142 -41.88 23.31 -45.26
N SER A 143 -40.63 23.73 -45.46
CA SER A 143 -40.18 25.05 -45.01
C SER A 143 -41.01 26.14 -45.69
N ASN A 144 -41.73 26.97 -44.92
CA ASN A 144 -42.41 28.14 -45.47
C ASN A 144 -41.43 29.22 -46.00
N PHE A 145 -40.12 29.01 -45.82
CA PHE A 145 -39.05 29.92 -46.19
C PHE A 145 -38.39 29.44 -47.49
N ASN A 146 -38.73 30.06 -48.62
CA ASN A 146 -38.01 29.82 -49.87
C ASN A 146 -36.82 30.78 -49.96
N ARG A 147 -35.62 30.28 -49.64
CA ARG A 147 -34.39 31.07 -49.66
C ARG A 147 -34.11 31.66 -51.05
N GLY A 148 -34.31 30.89 -52.12
CA GLY A 148 -34.09 31.38 -53.49
C GLY A 148 -35.02 32.52 -53.87
N ARG A 149 -36.30 32.47 -53.45
CA ARG A 149 -37.23 33.59 -53.62
C ARG A 149 -36.77 34.82 -52.85
N LEU A 150 -36.35 34.65 -51.61
CA LEU A 150 -35.88 35.77 -50.79
C LEU A 150 -34.60 36.40 -51.33
N ASP A 151 -33.67 35.60 -51.85
CA ASP A 151 -32.45 36.08 -52.49
C ASP A 151 -32.80 36.87 -53.78
N ALA A 152 -33.76 36.39 -54.57
CA ALA A 152 -34.24 37.09 -55.77
C ALA A 152 -34.99 38.39 -55.45
N ASP A 153 -35.92 38.35 -54.48
CA ASP A 153 -36.62 39.55 -53.98
C ASP A 153 -35.62 40.56 -53.41
N TRP A 154 -34.55 40.08 -52.77
CA TRP A 154 -33.46 40.90 -52.28
C TRP A 154 -32.67 41.56 -53.41
N GLU A 155 -32.30 40.83 -54.45
CA GLU A 155 -31.61 41.39 -55.63
C GLU A 155 -32.43 42.48 -56.32
N VAL A 156 -33.74 42.29 -56.45
CA VAL A 156 -34.65 43.31 -56.98
C VAL A 156 -34.66 44.55 -56.08
N THR A 157 -34.73 44.35 -54.77
CA THR A 157 -34.65 45.43 -53.77
C THR A 157 -33.31 46.16 -53.87
N GLN A 158 -32.20 45.43 -54.05
CA GLN A 158 -30.87 46.00 -54.25
C GLN A 158 -30.81 46.89 -55.47
N ARG A 159 -31.38 46.43 -56.60
CA ARG A 159 -31.42 47.22 -57.83
C ARG A 159 -32.25 48.50 -57.66
N TYR A 160 -33.42 48.41 -57.02
CA TYR A 160 -34.20 49.61 -56.70
C TYR A 160 -33.40 50.57 -55.83
N LEU A 161 -32.72 50.05 -54.81
CA LEU A 161 -31.96 50.87 -53.87
C LEU A 161 -30.78 51.55 -54.56
N HIS A 162 -30.03 50.84 -55.40
CA HIS A 162 -28.98 51.40 -56.25
C HIS A 162 -29.51 52.51 -57.17
N ASN A 163 -30.71 52.35 -57.72
CA ASN A 163 -31.27 53.32 -58.65
C ASN A 163 -31.81 54.59 -57.97
N ILE A 164 -32.29 54.49 -56.72
CA ILE A 164 -32.85 55.64 -55.96
C ILE A 164 -31.81 56.33 -55.08
N SER A 165 -30.65 55.73 -54.84
CA SER A 165 -29.62 56.28 -53.98
C SER A 165 -28.89 57.45 -54.66
N GLU A 166 -28.90 58.62 -54.02
CA GLU A 166 -28.14 59.82 -54.47
C GLU A 166 -26.61 59.61 -54.39
N TYR A 167 -26.16 58.73 -53.49
CA TYR A 167 -24.76 58.37 -53.28
C TYR A 167 -24.56 56.88 -53.59
N PRO A 168 -23.37 56.45 -54.08
CA PRO A 168 -23.13 55.07 -54.48
C PRO A 168 -23.41 54.09 -53.34
N PHE A 169 -24.41 53.23 -53.54
CA PHE A 169 -24.87 52.29 -52.52
C PHE A 169 -23.98 51.04 -52.47
N VAL A 170 -23.30 50.83 -51.34
CA VAL A 170 -22.42 49.68 -51.12
C VAL A 170 -23.10 48.70 -50.16
N LEU A 171 -23.96 47.83 -50.68
CA LEU A 171 -24.55 46.77 -49.85
C LEU A 171 -23.66 45.53 -49.80
N GLY A 172 -23.33 45.08 -48.59
CA GLY A 172 -22.62 43.81 -48.37
C GLY A 172 -21.11 43.91 -48.29
N MET A 173 -20.51 45.09 -48.44
CA MET A 173 -19.14 45.27 -47.92
C MET A 173 -19.21 45.35 -46.39
N PRO A 174 -18.34 44.62 -45.66
CA PRO A 174 -18.25 44.82 -44.23
C PRO A 174 -17.88 46.29 -44.00
N THR A 175 -18.79 47.06 -43.42
CA THR A 175 -18.38 48.31 -42.79
C THR A 175 -17.23 47.95 -41.84
N PRO A 176 -16.18 48.78 -41.72
CA PRO A 176 -15.17 48.56 -40.69
C PRO A 176 -15.82 48.82 -39.32
N SER A 177 -16.64 47.87 -38.87
CA SER A 177 -17.11 47.77 -37.52
C SER A 177 -15.87 47.56 -36.66
N LYS A 178 -15.60 48.52 -35.78
CA LYS A 178 -14.56 48.41 -34.75
C LYS A 178 -14.87 47.15 -33.93
N LYS A 179 -14.20 46.04 -34.25
CA LYS A 179 -14.32 44.78 -33.52
C LYS A 179 -13.83 44.99 -32.08
N LYS A 180 -14.73 45.29 -31.15
CA LYS A 180 -14.53 44.92 -29.75
C LYS A 180 -14.82 43.43 -29.67
N GLY A 181 -13.80 42.60 -29.90
CA GLY A 181 -13.92 41.16 -29.74
C GLY A 181 -14.27 40.83 -28.30
N LEU A 182 -15.50 40.36 -28.06
CA LEU A 182 -15.77 39.62 -26.84
C LEU A 182 -15.01 38.29 -26.94
N LYS A 183 -14.34 37.91 -25.85
CA LYS A 183 -13.62 36.63 -25.77
C LYS A 183 -14.64 35.49 -25.92
N PRO A 184 -14.32 34.43 -26.66
CA PRO A 184 -15.20 33.27 -26.79
C PRO A 184 -15.46 32.66 -25.40
N LEU A 185 -16.73 32.34 -25.15
CA LEU A 185 -17.16 31.57 -23.98
C LEU A 185 -16.55 30.16 -24.07
N ASP A 186 -15.72 29.82 -23.09
CA ASP A 186 -15.17 28.48 -22.94
C ASP A 186 -16.28 27.52 -22.47
N MET A 187 -16.72 26.64 -23.35
CA MET A 187 -17.76 25.65 -23.09
C MET A 187 -17.21 24.36 -22.45
N SER A 188 -15.91 24.27 -22.14
CA SER A 188 -15.31 23.11 -21.50
C SER A 188 -15.76 22.89 -20.04
N THR A 189 -16.32 23.92 -19.40
CA THR A 189 -16.81 23.83 -18.02
C THR A 189 -18.19 23.15 -17.89
N ILE A 190 -18.94 22.97 -18.99
CA ILE A 190 -20.29 22.37 -18.95
C ILE A 190 -20.26 20.85 -19.08
N SER A 191 -19.16 20.25 -19.56
CA SER A 191 -19.01 18.78 -19.61
C SER A 191 -18.43 18.14 -18.35
N GLY A 192 -18.10 18.94 -17.31
CA GLY A 192 -17.58 18.43 -16.03
C GLY A 192 -18.64 17.95 -15.04
N GLY A 193 -19.93 18.08 -15.36
CA GLY A 193 -21.04 17.72 -14.47
C GLY A 193 -21.72 16.38 -14.77
N ALA A 194 -21.29 15.65 -15.80
CA ALA A 194 -21.91 14.39 -16.23
C ALA A 194 -21.05 13.13 -15.99
N SER A 195 -19.77 13.25 -15.60
CA SER A 195 -18.90 12.09 -15.32
C SER A 195 -18.54 11.88 -13.85
N ALA A 196 -19.17 12.59 -12.91
CA ALA A 196 -18.97 12.42 -11.47
C ALA A 196 -20.06 11.58 -10.78
N VAL A 197 -20.96 10.94 -11.53
CA VAL A 197 -22.01 10.03 -10.99
C VAL A 197 -21.87 8.59 -11.53
N GLU A 198 -20.89 8.32 -12.40
CA GLU A 198 -20.61 6.97 -12.93
C GLU A 198 -19.32 6.33 -12.38
N ALA A 199 -18.61 6.96 -11.43
CA ALA A 199 -17.41 6.40 -10.81
C ALA A 199 -17.55 5.98 -9.33
N GLU A 200 -18.76 6.06 -8.75
CA GLU A 200 -19.07 5.50 -7.42
C GLU A 200 -19.97 4.25 -7.47
N ALA A 201 -20.29 3.72 -8.66
CA ALA A 201 -21.09 2.49 -8.83
C ALA A 201 -20.27 1.26 -9.28
N GLU A 202 -18.96 1.37 -9.48
CA GLU A 202 -18.06 0.26 -9.84
C GLU A 202 -17.00 -0.07 -8.76
N ALA A 203 -17.33 0.16 -7.49
CA ALA A 203 -16.56 -0.35 -6.35
C ALA A 203 -17.37 -1.22 -5.36
N GLU A 204 -18.56 -1.70 -5.77
CA GLU A 204 -19.38 -2.66 -5.02
C GLU A 204 -19.90 -3.80 -5.91
N ALA A 205 -19.08 -4.27 -6.85
CA ALA A 205 -19.36 -5.49 -7.64
C ALA A 205 -18.07 -6.17 -8.17
N ALA A 206 -17.04 -6.29 -7.34
CA ALA A 206 -15.94 -7.24 -7.53
C ALA A 206 -15.65 -7.98 -6.22
#